data_AF-A0A7W8E827-F1
#
_entry.id   AF-A0A7W8E827-F1
#
_cell.length_a   1.000
_cell.length_b   1.000
_cell.length_c   1.000
_cell.angle_alpha   90.00
_cell.angle_beta   90.00
_cell.angle_gamma   90.00
#
_symmetry.space_group_name_H-M   'P 1'
#
loop_
_entity.id
_entity.type
_entity.pdbx_description
1 polymer ?
#
loop_
_entity_poly.entity_id
_entity_poly.type
_entity_poly.pdbx_seq_one_letter_code
_entity_poly.pdbx_strand_id
1 'polypeptide(L)'
;MPKAAKAEESRDLAQAIREDSRRRMFTTGSGFLSKLAAVVAAIGLLDFISFLVGASYLGGDAVNGKIDGGRYYLYGPYHGGKAFHEVSQAVFDYSRWHAYSLMITWPLMIVLCFAAERAVRRVH
;
A
#
# COMPACT_ATOMS: atom_id res chain seq x y z
N MET A 1 31.75 7.92 -51.52
CA MET A 1 31.99 7.31 -50.18
C MET A 1 31.57 8.15 -48.96
N PRO A 2 31.53 9.50 -48.94
CA PRO A 2 31.22 10.25 -47.70
C PRO A 2 29.74 10.25 -47.28
N LYS A 3 28.82 9.90 -48.19
CA LYS A 3 27.38 9.93 -47.94
C LYS A 3 26.87 8.74 -47.11
N ALA A 4 27.54 7.59 -47.24
CA ALA A 4 27.21 6.38 -46.48
C ALA A 4 27.64 6.50 -45.01
N ALA A 5 28.86 7.02 -44.77
CA ALA A 5 29.39 7.24 -43.42
C ALA A 5 28.51 8.20 -42.58
N LYS A 6 28.03 9.30 -43.18
CA LYS A 6 27.11 10.23 -42.49
C LYS A 6 25.75 9.61 -42.14
N ALA A 7 25.28 8.67 -42.98
CA ALA A 7 24.00 8.00 -42.75
C ALA A 7 24.10 6.97 -41.62
N GLU A 8 25.25 6.33 -41.46
CA GLU A 8 25.56 5.40 -40.36
C GLU A 8 25.68 6.16 -39.04
N GLU A 9 26.47 7.25 -39.02
CA GLU A 9 26.62 8.14 -37.85
C GLU A 9 25.27 8.70 -37.35
N SER A 10 24.39 9.08 -38.28
CA SER A 10 23.05 9.58 -37.94
C SER A 10 22.15 8.50 -37.31
N ARG A 11 22.31 7.23 -37.70
CA ARG A 11 21.57 6.10 -37.14
C ARG A 11 22.07 5.76 -35.73
N ASP A 12 23.38 5.79 -35.54
CA ASP A 12 24.01 5.54 -34.24
C ASP A 12 23.64 6.63 -33.23
N LEU A 13 23.64 7.90 -33.65
CA LEU A 13 23.15 9.03 -32.84
C LEU A 13 21.68 8.86 -32.46
N ALA A 14 20.84 8.47 -33.42
CA ALA A 14 19.41 8.24 -33.15
C ALA A 14 19.20 7.09 -32.17
N GLN A 15 19.99 6.01 -32.27
CA GLN A 15 19.96 4.89 -31.33
C GLN A 15 20.43 5.31 -29.93
N ALA A 16 21.55 6.04 -29.84
CA ALA A 16 22.10 6.53 -28.58
C ALA A 16 21.11 7.48 -27.86
N ILE A 17 20.46 8.39 -28.58
CA ILE A 17 19.43 9.29 -28.02
C ILE A 17 18.23 8.50 -27.51
N ARG A 18 17.79 7.46 -28.25
CA ARG A 18 16.68 6.60 -27.86
C ARG A 18 17.00 5.80 -26.61
N GLU A 19 18.22 5.29 -26.49
CA GLU A 19 18.69 4.57 -25.32
C GLU A 19 18.87 5.47 -24.10
N ASP A 20 19.44 6.67 -24.26
CA ASP A 20 19.58 7.64 -23.16
C ASP A 20 18.20 8.10 -22.66
N SER A 21 17.28 8.41 -23.58
CA SER A 21 15.89 8.76 -23.23
C SER A 21 15.20 7.64 -22.46
N ARG A 22 15.42 6.39 -22.87
CA ARG A 22 14.87 5.21 -22.19
C ARG A 22 15.47 5.06 -20.79
N ARG A 23 16.79 5.20 -20.62
CA ARG A 23 17.47 5.16 -19.31
C ARG A 23 17.01 6.29 -18.38
N ARG A 24 16.85 7.52 -18.89
CA ARG A 24 16.36 8.67 -18.12
C ARG A 24 14.91 8.53 -17.68
N MET A 25 14.05 7.95 -18.52
CA MET A 25 12.67 7.62 -18.13
C MET A 25 12.63 6.61 -16.98
N PHE A 26 13.45 5.55 -17.05
CA PHE A 26 13.46 4.52 -16.00
C PHE A 26 14.02 5.02 -14.68
N THR A 27 15.08 5.82 -14.70
CA THR A 27 15.68 6.41 -13.49
C THR A 27 14.74 7.41 -12.81
N THR A 28 14.15 8.34 -13.58
CA THR A 28 13.25 9.37 -13.02
C THR A 28 11.96 8.75 -12.47
N GLY A 29 11.38 7.78 -13.16
CA GLY A 29 10.17 7.08 -12.70
C GLY A 29 10.39 6.27 -11.42
N SER A 30 11.57 5.64 -11.26
CA SER A 30 11.89 4.81 -10.09
C SER A 30 11.94 5.60 -8.78
N GLY A 31 12.44 6.84 -8.82
CA GLY A 31 12.52 7.72 -7.65
C GLY A 31 11.14 8.19 -7.17
N PHE A 32 10.24 8.52 -8.10
CA PHE A 32 8.86 8.88 -7.76
C PHE A 32 8.09 7.70 -7.16
N LEU A 33 8.19 6.52 -7.77
CA LEU A 33 7.52 5.31 -7.28
C LEU A 33 8.01 4.92 -5.88
N SER A 34 9.30 5.07 -5.61
CA SER A 34 9.88 4.80 -4.28
C SER A 34 9.36 5.75 -3.21
N LYS A 35 9.23 7.05 -3.52
CA LYS A 35 8.63 8.04 -2.60
C LYS A 35 7.16 7.73 -2.35
N LEU A 36 6.41 7.40 -3.40
CA LEU A 36 5.00 7.02 -3.28
C LEU A 36 4.82 5.78 -2.40
N ALA A 37 5.63 4.74 -2.64
CA ALA A 37 5.62 3.52 -1.83
C ALA A 37 5.93 3.82 -0.35
N ALA A 38 6.92 4.68 -0.07
CA ALA A 38 7.24 5.09 1.29
C ALA A 38 6.08 5.82 1.99
N VAL A 39 5.40 6.74 1.29
CA VAL A 39 4.24 7.46 1.82
C VAL A 39 3.08 6.50 2.09
N VAL A 40 2.75 5.62 1.13
CA VAL A 40 1.67 4.64 1.32
C VAL A 40 1.99 3.66 2.44
N ALA A 41 3.25 3.24 2.58
CA ALA A 41 3.68 2.39 3.68
C ALA A 41 3.53 3.09 5.04
N ALA A 42 3.90 4.37 5.14
CA ALA A 42 3.71 5.15 6.35
C ALA A 42 2.21 5.28 6.71
N ILE A 43 1.35 5.58 5.73
CA ILE A 43 -0.10 5.67 5.93
C ILE A 43 -0.67 4.32 6.37
N GLY A 44 -0.31 3.22 5.70
CA GLY A 44 -0.79 1.89 6.05
C GLY A 44 -0.35 1.44 7.44
N LEU A 45 0.86 1.81 7.86
CA LEU A 45 1.35 1.52 9.22
C LEU A 45 0.57 2.33 10.27
N LEU A 46 0.31 3.61 10.00
CA LEU A 46 -0.48 4.46 10.89
C LEU A 46 -1.94 3.97 11.00
N ASP A 47 -2.55 3.54 9.89
CA ASP A 47 -3.89 2.93 9.85
C ASP A 47 -3.91 1.66 10.73
N PHE A 48 -2.90 0.80 10.58
CA PHE A 48 -2.78 -0.43 11.38
C PHE A 48 -2.60 -0.16 12.89
N ILE A 49 -1.74 0.78 13.25
CA ILE A 49 -1.55 1.16 14.66
C ILE A 49 -2.85 1.76 15.23
N SER A 50 -3.52 2.61 14.46
CA SER A 50 -4.81 3.21 14.85
C SER A 50 -5.87 2.14 15.08
N PHE A 51 -5.92 1.12 14.22
CA PHE A 51 -6.80 -0.03 14.40
C PHE A 51 -6.47 -0.82 15.65
N LEU A 52 -5.19 -1.12 15.92
CA LEU A 52 -4.78 -1.87 17.12
C LEU A 52 -5.17 -1.15 18.41
N VAL A 53 -4.95 0.17 18.46
CA VAL A 53 -5.35 0.99 19.61
C VAL A 53 -6.88 1.00 19.74
N GLY A 54 -7.59 1.21 18.63
CA GLY A 54 -9.06 1.19 18.60
C GLY A 54 -9.64 -0.14 19.07
N ALA A 55 -9.16 -1.26 18.52
CA ALA A 55 -9.61 -2.59 18.90
C ALA A 55 -9.28 -2.91 20.37
N SER A 56 -8.12 -2.50 20.86
CA SER A 56 -7.74 -2.70 22.27
C SER A 56 -8.61 -1.87 23.21
N TYR A 57 -8.89 -0.61 22.85
CA TYR A 57 -9.74 0.28 23.64
C TYR A 57 -11.21 -0.16 23.66
N LEU A 58 -11.72 -0.64 22.53
CA LEU A 58 -13.10 -1.11 22.39
C LEU A 58 -13.32 -2.56 22.88
N GLY A 59 -12.25 -3.27 23.24
CA GLY A 59 -12.31 -4.66 23.70
C GLY A 59 -12.47 -5.70 22.59
N GLY A 60 -12.16 -5.33 21.35
CA GLY A 60 -12.20 -6.21 20.18
C GLY A 60 -12.52 -5.48 18.88
N ASP A 61 -12.84 -6.25 17.86
CA ASP A 61 -13.22 -5.73 16.56
C ASP A 61 -14.52 -6.35 16.03
N ALA A 62 -15.14 -5.66 15.08
CA ALA A 62 -16.43 -6.03 14.51
C ALA A 62 -16.33 -7.13 13.43
N VAL A 63 -15.16 -7.36 12.83
CA VAL A 63 -14.97 -8.41 11.81
C VAL A 63 -14.96 -9.79 12.46
N ASN A 64 -14.40 -9.90 13.66
CA ASN A 64 -14.49 -11.10 14.50
C ASN A 64 -15.77 -11.11 15.37
N GLY A 65 -16.51 -10.00 15.37
CA GLY A 65 -17.74 -9.81 16.13
C GLY A 65 -18.95 -10.51 15.55
N LYS A 66 -20.14 -10.18 16.08
CA LYS A 66 -21.42 -10.68 15.58
C LYS A 66 -22.55 -9.69 15.79
N ILE A 67 -23.64 -9.88 15.06
CA ILE A 67 -24.91 -9.19 15.26
C ILE A 67 -25.94 -10.25 15.65
N ASP A 68 -26.63 -10.06 16.77
CA ASP A 68 -27.57 -11.05 17.31
C ASP A 68 -28.79 -10.35 17.92
N GLY A 69 -29.98 -10.63 17.39
CA GLY A 69 -31.23 -10.01 17.84
C GLY A 69 -31.24 -8.47 17.78
N GLY A 70 -30.57 -7.87 16.80
CA GLY A 70 -30.45 -6.41 16.66
C GLY A 70 -29.43 -5.75 17.59
N ARG A 71 -28.67 -6.55 18.36
CA ARG A 71 -27.55 -6.11 19.19
C ARG A 71 -26.23 -6.38 18.49
N TYR A 72 -25.25 -5.54 18.75
CA TYR A 72 -23.97 -5.54 18.05
C TYR A 72 -22.86 -5.90 19.02
N TYR A 73 -22.01 -6.85 18.65
CA TYR A 73 -20.98 -7.38 19.53
C TYR A 73 -19.62 -7.34 18.86
N LEU A 74 -18.63 -6.73 19.51
CA LEU A 74 -17.22 -6.90 19.14
C LEU A 74 -16.67 -8.18 19.75
N TYR A 75 -15.64 -8.76 19.17
CA TYR A 75 -14.93 -9.90 19.76
C TYR A 75 -13.45 -9.57 19.96
N GLY A 76 -12.95 -9.80 21.17
CA GLY A 76 -11.56 -9.51 21.48
C GLY A 76 -11.23 -9.60 22.97
N PRO A 77 -10.09 -9.03 23.37
CA PRO A 77 -9.65 -9.03 24.77
C PRO A 77 -10.59 -8.18 25.63
N TYR A 78 -11.25 -8.82 26.59
CA TYR A 78 -12.14 -8.17 27.55
C TYR A 78 -11.94 -8.82 28.93
N HIS A 79 -11.60 -8.00 29.93
CA HIS A 79 -11.41 -8.43 31.32
C HIS A 79 -10.51 -9.67 31.51
N GLY A 80 -9.40 -9.74 30.78
CA GLY A 80 -8.40 -10.81 30.91
C GLY A 80 -8.67 -12.08 30.09
N GLY A 81 -9.74 -12.12 29.29
CA GLY A 81 -10.04 -13.22 28.37
C GLY A 81 -10.52 -12.73 27.00
N LYS A 82 -10.78 -13.65 26.06
CA LYS A 82 -11.46 -13.31 24.81
C LYS A 82 -12.97 -13.50 24.98
N ALA A 83 -13.75 -12.45 24.75
CA ALA A 83 -15.20 -12.49 24.88
C ALA A 83 -15.90 -11.59 23.87
N PHE A 84 -17.21 -11.78 23.74
CA PHE A 84 -18.08 -10.84 23.03
C PHE A 84 -18.43 -9.66 23.93
N HIS A 85 -18.30 -8.45 23.42
CA HIS A 85 -18.65 -7.22 24.13
C HIS A 85 -19.71 -6.46 23.34
N GLU A 86 -20.85 -6.19 23.99
CA GLU A 86 -21.95 -5.45 23.37
C GLU A 86 -21.59 -3.98 23.22
N VAL A 87 -21.84 -3.43 22.03
CA VAL A 87 -21.57 -2.04 21.68
C VAL A 87 -22.76 -1.44 20.94
N SER A 88 -22.75 -0.12 20.79
CA SER A 88 -23.72 0.53 19.91
C SER A 88 -23.46 0.19 18.44
N GLN A 89 -24.51 0.28 17.62
CA GLN A 89 -24.40 0.10 16.17
C GLN A 89 -23.30 0.99 15.55
N ALA A 90 -23.23 2.26 15.96
CA ALA A 90 -22.25 3.21 15.44
C ALA A 90 -20.80 2.77 15.72
N VAL A 91 -20.54 2.20 16.90
CA VAL A 91 -19.20 1.67 17.26
C VAL A 91 -18.88 0.42 16.45
N PHE A 92 -19.86 -0.46 16.27
CA PHE A 92 -19.69 -1.66 15.45
C PHE A 92 -19.38 -1.32 13.99
N ASP A 93 -20.15 -0.39 13.41
CA ASP A 93 -19.95 0.05 12.03
C ASP A 93 -18.60 0.75 11.85
N TYR A 94 -18.21 1.62 12.79
CA TYR A 94 -16.88 2.23 12.80
C TYR A 94 -15.77 1.17 12.82
N SER A 95 -15.84 0.23 13.76
CA SER A 95 -14.85 -0.84 13.90
C SER A 95 -14.78 -1.70 12.63
N ARG A 96 -15.93 -2.00 12.01
CA ARG A 96 -16.01 -2.78 10.78
C ARG A 96 -15.38 -2.04 9.60
N TRP A 97 -15.69 -0.76 9.43
CA TRP A 97 -15.09 0.06 8.37
C TRP A 97 -13.58 0.22 8.53
N HIS A 98 -13.11 0.39 9.77
CA HIS A 98 -11.67 0.48 10.05
C HIS A 98 -10.97 -0.87 9.80
N ALA A 99 -11.60 -2.00 10.13
CA ALA A 99 -11.04 -3.31 9.77
C ALA A 99 -10.96 -3.51 8.25
N TYR A 100 -11.99 -3.08 7.50
CA TYR A 100 -12.00 -3.16 6.05
C TYR A 100 -11.00 -2.22 5.38
N SER A 101 -10.71 -1.04 5.96
CA SER A 101 -9.63 -0.19 5.43
C SER A 101 -8.30 -0.93 5.45
N LEU A 102 -7.99 -1.64 6.54
CA LEU A 102 -6.78 -2.47 6.63
C LEU A 102 -6.69 -3.55 5.55
N MET A 103 -7.82 -4.21 5.26
CA MET A 103 -7.87 -5.24 4.23
C MET A 103 -7.54 -4.70 2.83
N ILE A 104 -7.69 -3.39 2.61
CA ILE A 104 -7.38 -2.72 1.35
C ILE A 104 -5.98 -2.08 1.39
N THR A 105 -5.65 -1.37 2.46
CA THR A 105 -4.40 -0.63 2.59
C THR A 105 -3.19 -1.56 2.64
N TRP A 106 -3.30 -2.74 3.28
CA TRP A 106 -2.20 -3.69 3.37
C TRP A 106 -1.80 -4.31 2.02
N PRO A 107 -2.70 -4.91 1.23
CA PRO A 107 -2.35 -5.40 -0.10
C PRO A 107 -1.81 -4.29 -1.00
N LEU A 108 -2.40 -3.08 -0.95
CA LEU A 108 -1.93 -1.94 -1.74
C LEU A 108 -0.50 -1.55 -1.38
N MET A 109 -0.21 -1.45 -0.08
CA MET A 109 1.13 -1.17 0.44
C MET A 109 2.13 -2.23 -0.05
N ILE A 110 1.80 -3.51 0.07
CA ILE A 110 2.65 -4.63 -0.37
C ILE A 110 2.95 -4.50 -1.86
N VAL A 111 1.92 -4.35 -2.69
CA VAL A 111 2.06 -4.23 -4.15
C VAL A 111 2.94 -3.04 -4.54
N LEU A 112 2.73 -1.87 -3.93
CA LEU A 112 3.53 -0.68 -4.22
C LEU A 112 4.98 -0.82 -3.77
N CYS A 113 5.24 -1.43 -2.61
CA CYS A 113 6.60 -1.68 -2.13
C CYS A 113 7.34 -2.65 -3.06
N PHE A 114 6.71 -3.75 -3.46
CA PHE A 114 7.29 -4.69 -4.42
C PHE A 114 7.53 -4.05 -5.80
N ALA A 115 6.61 -3.19 -6.26
CA ALA A 115 6.77 -2.48 -7.52
C ALA A 115 7.94 -1.48 -7.46
N ALA A 116 8.07 -0.74 -6.36
CA ALA A 116 9.18 0.18 -6.12
C ALA A 116 10.52 -0.56 -6.05
N GLU A 117 10.60 -1.67 -5.31
CA GLU A 117 11.82 -2.47 -5.21
C GLU A 117 12.25 -3.02 -6.58
N ARG A 118 11.31 -3.54 -7.37
CA ARG A 118 11.59 -3.99 -8.74
C ARG A 118 12.04 -2.87 -9.66
N ALA A 119 11.49 -1.66 -9.51
CA ALA A 119 11.89 -0.51 -10.31
C ALA A 119 13.33 -0.07 -9.98
N VAL A 120 13.70 -0.05 -8.70
CA VAL A 120 15.06 0.31 -8.25
C VAL A 120 16.10 -0.74 -8.69
N ARG A 121 15.78 -2.04 -8.55
CA ARG A 121 16.65 -3.15 -8.97
C ARG A 121 16.88 -3.24 -10.49
N ARG A 122 16.02 -2.63 -11.31
CA ARG A 122 16.19 -2.60 -12.78
C ARG A 122 17.08 -1.45 -13.27
N VAL A 123 17.36 -0.48 -12.40
CA VAL A 123 18.15 0.71 -12.70
C VAL A 123 19.62 0.55 -12.28
N HIS A 124 19.89 -0.26 -11.26
CA HIS A 124 21.23 -0.68 -10.83
C HIS A 124 21.63 -1.98 -11.53
#